data_AF-A0A672S429-F1
#
_entry.id   AF-A0A672S429-F1
#
_cell.length_a   1.000
_cell.length_b   1.000
_cell.length_c   1.000
_cell.angle_alpha   90.00
_cell.angle_beta   90.00
_cell.angle_gamma   90.00
#
_symmetry.space_group_name_H-M   'P 1'
#
loop_
_entity.id
_entity.type
_entity.pdbx_description
1 polymer ?
#
loop_
_entity_poly.entity_id
_entity_poly.type
_entity_poly.pdbx_seq_one_letter_code
_entity_poly.pdbx_strand_id
1 'polypeptide(L)'
;STKEIGSGGSKSYPCSYEDCKGKELLPVICPHCEKHFCLTYKTSYNHHLIVLHFILYSQAQLVHRHQDDHKCEKLEIPKPRMAATQELVQKIVESKKNAPPSKGRKGAKNAATII
;
A
#
# COMPACT_ATOMS: atom_id res chain seq x y z
N SER A 1 31.54 41.92 1.02
CA SER A 1 30.91 41.37 2.24
C SER A 1 29.47 41.85 2.32
N THR A 2 28.54 41.09 1.76
CA THR A 2 27.10 41.32 1.91
C THR A 2 26.58 40.53 3.10
N LYS A 3 25.72 41.19 3.87
CA LYS A 3 25.36 40.93 5.25
C LYS A 3 24.10 40.06 5.28
N GLU A 4 24.24 38.81 5.72
CA GLU A 4 23.11 37.89 5.90
C GLU A 4 22.25 38.37 7.08
N ILE A 5 21.01 38.74 6.77
CA ILE A 5 19.98 39.12 7.74
C ILE A 5 19.32 37.83 8.22
N GLY A 6 19.41 37.56 9.52
CA GLY A 6 18.75 36.42 10.16
C GLY A 6 17.24 36.45 9.92
N SER A 7 16.75 35.49 9.15
CA SER A 7 15.34 35.22 8.95
C SER A 7 15.07 33.80 9.42
N GLY A 8 14.08 33.62 10.30
CA GLY A 8 13.72 32.33 10.89
C GLY A 8 13.48 31.27 9.82
N GLY A 9 14.49 30.45 9.56
CA GLY A 9 14.46 29.46 8.50
C GLY A 9 13.44 28.38 8.83
N SER A 10 12.32 28.38 8.11
CA SER A 10 11.40 27.25 8.07
C SER A 10 12.18 26.00 7.66
N LYS A 11 12.51 25.13 8.62
CA LYS A 11 13.19 23.87 8.39
C LYS A 11 12.33 23.05 7.42
N SER A 12 12.93 22.56 6.34
CA SER A 12 12.25 21.71 5.37
C SER A 12 13.09 20.47 5.08
N TYR A 13 12.41 19.34 4.92
CA TYR A 13 13.01 18.03 4.73
C TYR A 13 12.71 17.55 3.31
N PRO A 14 13.74 17.38 2.46
CA PRO A 14 13.54 16.94 1.08
C PRO A 14 13.14 15.46 1.01
N CYS A 15 12.29 15.11 0.04
CA CYS A 15 11.95 13.73 -0.26
C CYS A 15 13.14 13.00 -0.87
N SER A 16 13.39 11.77 -0.41
CA SER A 16 14.47 10.90 -0.86
C SER A 16 14.04 9.93 -1.97
N TYR A 17 12.77 9.99 -2.40
CA TYR A 17 12.26 9.18 -3.50
C TYR A 17 12.77 9.69 -4.85
N GLU A 18 13.09 8.78 -5.76
CA GLU A 18 13.61 9.10 -7.10
C GLU A 18 12.69 10.08 -7.83
N ASP A 19 13.28 11.11 -8.44
CA ASP A 19 12.60 12.20 -9.17
C ASP A 19 11.55 13.01 -8.37
N CYS A 20 11.50 12.86 -7.04
CA CYS A 20 10.62 13.65 -6.19
C CYS A 20 11.29 14.95 -5.71
N LYS A 21 10.74 16.10 -6.10
CA LYS A 21 11.19 17.43 -5.63
C LYS A 21 10.40 17.94 -4.40
N GLY A 22 9.62 17.06 -3.77
CA GLY A 22 8.78 17.40 -2.61
C GLY A 22 9.63 17.76 -1.39
N LYS A 23 9.13 18.70 -0.59
CA LYS A 23 9.70 19.07 0.70
C LYS A 23 8.59 19.08 1.74
N GLU A 24 8.91 18.61 2.93
CA GLU A 24 7.98 18.55 4.06
C GLU A 24 8.48 19.44 5.19
N LEU A 25 7.59 20.10 5.93
CA LEU A 25 7.99 20.92 7.09
C LEU A 25 8.32 20.05 8.31
N LEU A 26 7.81 18.81 8.31
CA LEU A 26 8.00 17.85 9.37
C LEU A 26 8.98 16.74 8.94
N PRO A 27 9.80 16.24 9.88
CA PRO A 27 10.68 15.11 9.62
C PRO A 27 9.85 13.83 9.52
N VAL A 28 9.60 13.39 8.30
CA VAL A 28 8.92 12.13 8.02
C VAL A 28 9.98 11.10 7.60
N ILE A 29 10.39 10.25 8.55
CA ILE A 29 11.51 9.31 8.39
C ILE A 29 10.97 7.88 8.38
N CYS A 30 11.40 7.07 7.42
CA CYS A 30 11.12 5.63 7.43
C CYS A 30 11.94 4.95 8.53
N PRO A 31 11.34 4.16 9.44
CA PRO A 31 12.08 3.51 10.53
C PRO A 31 13.02 2.38 10.06
N HIS A 32 12.91 1.96 8.79
CA HIS A 32 13.76 0.91 8.23
C HIS A 32 14.96 1.51 7.50
N CYS A 33 14.72 2.33 6.47
CA CYS A 33 15.79 2.88 5.64
C CYS A 33 16.30 4.26 6.10
N GLU A 34 15.72 4.85 7.16
CA GLU A 34 16.14 6.13 7.76
C GLU A 34 16.14 7.33 6.79
N LYS A 35 15.47 7.21 5.64
CA LYS A 35 15.33 8.25 4.61
C LYS A 35 14.08 9.10 4.85
N HIS A 36 14.12 10.35 4.35
CA HIS A 36 13.01 11.31 4.43
C HIS A 36 12.05 11.18 3.24
N PHE A 37 10.75 11.25 3.49
CA PHE A 37 9.72 11.15 2.44
C PHE A 37 8.60 12.18 2.61
N CYS A 38 8.06 12.72 1.51
CA CYS A 38 6.98 13.70 1.58
C CYS A 38 5.60 13.07 1.81
N LEU A 39 4.68 13.83 2.41
CA LEU A 39 3.29 13.42 2.64
C LEU A 39 2.38 13.67 1.44
N THR A 40 2.91 14.24 0.36
CA THR A 40 2.12 14.78 -0.75
C THR A 40 1.15 13.74 -1.29
N TYR A 41 -0.12 14.10 -1.36
CA TYR A 41 -1.17 13.36 -2.02
C TYR A 41 -1.20 13.79 -3.50
N LYS A 42 -1.25 12.87 -4.45
CA LYS A 42 -1.63 13.18 -5.84
C LYS A 42 -3.07 12.75 -6.05
N THR A 43 -4.03 13.56 -5.61
CA THR A 43 -5.43 13.36 -6.00
C THR A 43 -5.70 14.16 -7.26
N SER A 44 -5.94 13.49 -8.39
CA SER A 44 -6.44 14.12 -9.61
C SER A 44 -7.97 14.27 -9.61
N TYR A 45 -8.60 14.43 -8.45
CA TYR A 45 -10.04 14.59 -8.31
C TYR A 45 -10.38 15.91 -7.65
N ASN A 46 -11.26 16.67 -8.30
CA ASN A 46 -11.75 17.97 -7.86
C ASN A 46 -12.22 17.91 -6.40
N HIS A 47 -11.73 18.87 -5.59
CA HIS A 47 -11.97 19.07 -4.15
C HIS A 47 -13.45 19.21 -3.71
N HIS A 48 -14.42 18.98 -4.61
CA HIS A 48 -15.84 19.24 -4.38
C HIS A 48 -16.68 18.00 -3.99
N LEU A 49 -16.16 16.77 -4.11
CA LEU A 49 -16.92 15.52 -3.86
C LEU A 49 -16.49 14.79 -2.57
N ILE A 50 -16.29 15.54 -1.48
CA ILE A 50 -15.66 15.08 -0.24
C ILE A 50 -16.49 14.02 0.54
N VAL A 51 -17.82 13.96 0.35
CA VAL A 51 -18.69 13.14 1.21
C VAL A 51 -18.77 11.66 0.80
N LEU A 52 -18.65 11.33 -0.50
CA LEU A 52 -18.57 9.93 -0.97
C LEU A 52 -17.17 9.32 -0.84
N HIS A 53 -16.16 10.17 -0.62
CA HIS A 53 -14.78 9.77 -0.48
C HIS A 53 -14.53 9.02 0.83
N PHE A 54 -15.17 9.40 1.94
CA PHE A 54 -14.83 8.88 3.28
C PHE A 54 -14.94 7.36 3.48
N ILE A 55 -15.83 6.66 2.76
CA ILE A 55 -16.07 5.21 2.94
C ILE A 55 -15.18 4.35 2.00
N LEU A 56 -14.73 4.90 0.87
CA LEU A 56 -13.84 4.21 -0.09
C LEU A 56 -12.38 4.72 -0.06
N TYR A 57 -12.11 5.87 0.58
CA TYR A 57 -10.83 6.59 0.63
C TYR A 57 -10.04 6.36 1.93
N SER A 58 -10.19 5.20 2.56
CA SER A 58 -9.21 4.77 3.57
C SER A 58 -7.80 4.58 2.98
N GLN A 59 -7.67 4.62 1.64
CA GLN A 59 -6.40 4.56 0.92
C GLN A 59 -5.95 5.94 0.45
N ALA A 60 -5.96 6.93 1.35
CA ALA A 60 -5.17 8.15 1.14
C ALA A 60 -3.68 7.76 1.13
N GLN A 61 -3.18 7.30 -0.01
CA GLN A 61 -1.80 6.90 -0.21
C GLN A 61 -0.95 8.16 -0.19
N LEU A 62 -0.32 8.41 0.97
CA LEU A 62 0.78 9.35 1.10
C LEU A 62 1.90 8.87 0.17
N VAL A 63 2.11 9.59 -0.93
CA VAL A 63 2.68 9.04 -2.18
C VAL A 63 4.08 8.43 -2.02
N HIS A 64 4.82 8.69 -0.94
CA HIS A 64 6.10 8.02 -0.66
C HIS A 64 6.31 7.62 0.81
N ARG A 65 5.25 7.61 1.64
CA ARG A 65 5.40 7.32 3.08
C ARG A 65 5.54 5.82 3.34
N HIS A 66 4.66 4.99 2.77
CA HIS A 66 4.68 3.58 3.08
C HIS A 66 5.89 2.90 2.46
N GLN A 67 6.33 1.82 3.09
CA GLN A 67 7.52 1.09 2.65
C GLN A 67 7.36 0.56 1.23
N ASP A 68 6.15 0.13 0.88
CA ASP A 68 5.80 -0.31 -0.47
C ASP A 68 5.86 0.85 -1.47
N ASP A 69 5.37 2.03 -1.08
CA ASP A 69 5.31 3.24 -1.94
C ASP A 69 6.71 3.71 -2.36
N HIS A 70 7.67 3.69 -1.44
CA HIS A 70 9.05 4.11 -1.72
C HIS A 70 10.02 2.97 -2.03
N LYS A 71 9.49 1.75 -2.28
CA LYS A 71 10.29 0.54 -2.54
C LYS A 71 11.42 0.39 -1.51
N CYS A 72 11.07 0.36 -0.23
CA CYS A 72 12.03 0.36 0.85
C CYS A 72 13.05 -0.77 0.68
N GLU A 73 14.33 -0.43 0.68
CA GLU A 73 15.45 -1.39 0.52
C GLU A 73 15.49 -2.46 1.62
N LYS A 74 14.89 -2.15 2.79
CA LYS A 74 14.78 -3.04 3.96
C LYS A 74 13.38 -3.62 4.13
N LEU A 75 12.52 -3.53 3.11
CA LEU A 75 11.23 -4.20 3.14
C LEU A 75 11.47 -5.71 3.08
N GLU A 76 11.20 -6.39 4.19
CA GLU A 76 11.08 -7.83 4.20
C GLU A 76 9.80 -8.19 3.44
N ILE A 77 9.94 -8.61 2.17
CA ILE A 77 8.81 -9.11 1.39
C ILE A 77 8.20 -10.26 2.20
N PRO A 78 6.93 -10.15 2.63
CA PRO A 78 6.30 -11.22 3.38
C PRO A 78 6.45 -12.51 2.61
N LYS A 79 7.19 -13.47 3.18
CA LYS A 79 7.32 -14.80 2.59
C LYS A 79 5.90 -15.28 2.31
N PRO A 80 5.53 -15.55 1.06
CA PRO A 80 4.19 -16.00 0.77
C PRO A 80 3.98 -17.25 1.63
N ARG A 81 3.01 -17.20 2.53
CA ARG A 81 2.66 -18.27 3.50
C ARG A 81 2.36 -19.63 2.82
N MET A 82 2.45 -19.68 1.50
CA MET A 82 1.79 -20.61 0.61
C MET A 82 2.65 -21.03 -0.60
N ALA A 83 3.99 -20.96 -0.56
CA ALA A 83 4.81 -21.42 -1.69
C ALA A 83 4.50 -22.89 -2.09
N ALA A 84 4.42 -23.80 -1.12
CA ALA A 84 4.05 -25.20 -1.36
C ALA A 84 2.60 -25.38 -1.88
N THR A 85 1.68 -24.52 -1.44
CA THR A 85 0.28 -24.56 -1.91
C THR A 85 0.09 -23.90 -3.28
N GLN A 86 0.95 -22.98 -3.70
CA GLN A 86 0.90 -22.38 -5.04
C GLN A 86 1.20 -23.44 -6.12
N GLU A 87 2.23 -24.26 -5.91
CA GLU A 87 2.53 -25.38 -6.80
C GLU A 87 1.38 -26.40 -6.84
N LEU A 88 0.80 -26.72 -5.68
CA LEU A 88 -0.33 -27.63 -5.59
C LEU A 88 -1.57 -27.05 -6.30
N VAL A 89 -1.86 -25.76 -6.13
CA VAL A 89 -2.99 -25.07 -6.78
C VAL A 89 -2.81 -25.08 -8.30
N GLN A 90 -1.60 -24.81 -8.82
CA GLN A 90 -1.31 -24.90 -10.26
C GLN A 90 -1.56 -26.31 -10.80
N LYS A 91 -1.06 -27.34 -10.11
CA LYS A 91 -1.30 -28.75 -10.47
C LYS A 91 -2.79 -29.11 -10.45
N ILE A 92 -3.57 -28.59 -9.49
CA ILE A 92 -5.01 -28.80 -9.40
C ILE A 92 -5.75 -28.12 -10.55
N VAL A 93 -5.41 -26.87 -10.89
CA VAL A 93 -6.04 -26.11 -11.98
C VAL A 93 -5.80 -26.78 -13.33
N GLU A 94 -4.57 -27.22 -13.59
CA GLU A 94 -4.22 -27.92 -14.83
C GLU A 94 -4.93 -29.28 -14.92
N SER A 95 -5.01 -30.01 -13.81
CA SER A 95 -5.73 -31.29 -13.75
C SER A 95 -7.23 -31.14 -14.01
N LYS A 96 -7.84 -30.02 -13.57
CA LYS A 96 -9.27 -29.74 -13.80
C LYS A 96 -9.61 -29.35 -15.23
N LYS A 97 -8.68 -28.75 -15.96
CA LYS A 97 -8.88 -28.36 -17.37
C LYS A 97 -9.11 -29.59 -18.28
N ASN A 98 -8.59 -30.73 -17.87
CA ASN A 98 -8.71 -32.01 -18.59
C ASN A 98 -9.83 -32.92 -18.04
N ALA A 99 -10.57 -32.48 -17.02
CA ALA A 99 -11.61 -33.29 -16.37
C ALA A 99 -13.02 -32.93 -16.87
N PRO A 100 -13.92 -33.92 -17.02
CA PRO A 100 -15.33 -33.67 -17.36
C PRO A 100 -16.04 -32.88 -16.24
N PRO A 101 -17.13 -32.14 -16.55
CA PRO A 101 -17.84 -31.32 -15.57
C PRO A 101 -18.33 -32.15 -14.39
N SER A 102 -17.80 -31.88 -13.19
CA SER A 102 -18.19 -32.60 -11.98
C SER A 102 -19.60 -32.21 -11.54
N LYS A 103 -20.51 -33.19 -11.40
CA LYS A 103 -21.79 -32.98 -10.72
C LYS A 103 -21.52 -32.57 -9.26
N GLY A 104 -21.88 -31.34 -8.90
CA GLY A 104 -21.71 -30.82 -7.55
C GLY A 104 -22.42 -31.68 -6.51
N ARG A 105 -21.77 -31.88 -5.36
CA ARG A 105 -22.39 -32.53 -4.20
C ARG A 105 -23.40 -31.55 -3.59
N LYS A 106 -24.67 -31.94 -3.52
CA LYS A 106 -25.69 -31.18 -2.77
C LYS A 106 -25.35 -31.28 -1.27
N GLY A 107 -25.07 -30.14 -0.64
CA GLY A 107 -24.82 -30.06 0.79
C GLY A 107 -26.04 -30.50 1.60
N ALA A 108 -25.80 -31.14 2.75
CA ALA A 108 -26.86 -31.44 3.69
C ALA A 108 -27.39 -30.14 4.31
N LYS A 109 -28.71 -29.97 4.37
CA LYS A 109 -29.36 -28.85 5.07
C LYS A 109 -29.52 -29.27 6.53
N ASN A 110 -28.63 -28.85 7.43
CA ASN A 110 -28.87 -28.99 8.86
C ASN A 110 -29.63 -27.76 9.37
N ALA A 111 -30.95 -27.89 9.50
CA ALA A 111 -31.79 -26.91 10.17
C ALA A 111 -31.75 -27.15 11.70
N ALA A 112 -30.66 -26.76 12.36
CA ALA A 112 -30.59 -26.72 13.83
C ALA A 112 -29.40 -25.88 14.32
N THR A 113 -29.51 -24.55 14.21
CA THR A 113 -28.75 -23.63 15.06
C THR A 113 -29.65 -22.46 15.45
N ILE A 114 -30.55 -22.70 16.39
CA ILE A 114 -31.15 -21.67 17.23
C ILE A 114 -30.97 -22.14 18.67
N ILE A 115 -29.97 -21.60 19.36
CA ILE A 115 -29.97 -21.32 20.80
C ILE A 115 -29.24 -19.99 20.98
#